data_AF-A0A8T4WNM6-F1
#
_entry.id   AF-A0A8T4WNM6-F1
#
_cell.length_a   1.000
_cell.length_b   1.000
_cell.length_c   1.000
_cell.angle_alpha   90.00
_cell.angle_beta   90.00
_cell.angle_gamma   90.00
#
_symmetry.space_group_name_H-M   'P 1'
#
loop_
_entity.id
_entity.type
_entity.pdbx_description
1 polymer ?
#
loop_
_entity_poly.entity_id
_entity_poly.type
_entity_poly.pdbx_seq_one_letter_code
_entity_poly.pdbx_strand_id
1 'polypeptide(L)'
;MSEEERNIPIEEAIEATRGALSRVALLHIAFSKVLVEEFGEEEGRDLVAKAINEYGERIAHRLQKGLPDLTPLGLYDETGETDEGRPFARGCTLAKVFEEEDAIDVGYLYCYVDAAKMMAMDPDAKMIYTSCEACGDESCTMDIVPTTEKEQESFASRIGSWRSVDPRLFEFKG
;
A
#
# COMPACT_ATOMS: atom_id res chain seq x y z
N MET A 1 -9.15 35.86 -0.12
CA MET A 1 -9.69 34.75 0.70
C MET A 1 -9.63 35.17 2.17
N SER A 2 -10.81 35.36 2.77
CA SER A 2 -11.00 35.55 4.21
C SER A 2 -10.53 34.31 4.97
N GLU A 3 -10.39 34.42 6.29
CA GLU A 3 -10.02 33.29 7.14
C GLU A 3 -11.10 32.20 7.16
N GLU A 4 -12.37 32.60 7.04
CA GLU A 4 -13.53 31.71 6.91
C GLU A 4 -13.50 30.95 5.57
N GLU A 5 -13.05 31.59 4.47
CA GLU A 5 -12.85 30.95 3.16
C GLU A 5 -11.62 30.01 3.11
N ARG A 6 -10.77 30.00 4.15
CA ARG A 6 -9.56 29.15 4.21
C ARG A 6 -9.74 27.89 5.05
N ASN A 7 -10.87 27.76 5.76
CA ASN A 7 -11.16 26.62 6.61
C ASN A 7 -12.31 25.80 6.02
N ILE A 8 -12.20 24.46 6.12
CA ILE A 8 -13.28 23.53 5.78
C ILE A 8 -13.61 22.66 7.00
N PRO A 9 -14.86 22.17 7.14
CA PRO A 9 -15.19 21.14 8.12
C PRO A 9 -14.33 19.90 7.96
N ILE A 10 -14.04 19.20 9.07
CA ILE A 10 -13.18 18.01 9.03
C ILE A 10 -13.82 16.87 8.23
N GLU A 11 -15.15 16.75 8.30
CA GLU A 11 -15.92 15.77 7.54
C GLU A 11 -15.76 16.01 6.03
N GLU A 12 -15.81 17.27 5.59
CA GLU A 12 -15.59 17.65 4.19
C GLU A 12 -14.14 17.32 3.74
N ALA A 13 -13.16 17.55 4.62
CA ALA A 13 -11.77 17.18 4.35
C ALA A 13 -11.58 15.65 4.24
N ILE A 14 -12.25 14.88 5.08
CA ILE A 14 -12.25 13.41 5.04
C ILE A 14 -12.88 12.91 3.75
N GLU A 15 -14.05 13.44 3.35
CA GLU A 15 -14.72 13.08 2.11
C GLU A 15 -13.87 13.42 0.88
N ALA A 16 -13.28 14.62 0.84
CA ALA A 16 -12.38 15.02 -0.23
C ALA A 16 -11.17 14.08 -0.34
N THR A 17 -10.60 13.67 0.81
CA THR A 17 -9.47 12.75 0.84
C THR A 17 -9.87 11.34 0.39
N ARG A 18 -11.01 10.82 0.87
CA ARG A 18 -11.55 9.54 0.41
C ARG A 18 -11.77 9.55 -1.10
N GLY A 19 -12.32 10.62 -1.66
CA GLY A 19 -12.46 10.77 -3.11
C GLY A 19 -11.13 10.74 -3.87
N ALA A 20 -10.08 11.36 -3.33
CA ALA A 20 -8.74 11.28 -3.93
C ALA A 20 -8.14 9.86 -3.83
N LEU A 21 -8.28 9.20 -2.68
CA LEU A 21 -7.82 7.84 -2.44
C LEU A 21 -8.55 6.82 -3.34
N SER A 22 -9.86 6.96 -3.52
CA SER A 22 -10.63 6.12 -4.44
C SER A 22 -10.11 6.23 -5.87
N ARG A 23 -9.71 7.43 -6.32
CA ARG A 23 -9.09 7.58 -7.64
C ARG A 23 -7.70 6.94 -7.73
N VAL A 24 -6.91 6.94 -6.65
CA VAL A 24 -5.63 6.22 -6.59
C VAL A 24 -5.87 4.71 -6.66
N ALA A 25 -6.85 4.19 -5.92
CA ALA A 25 -7.25 2.79 -5.95
C ALA A 25 -7.72 2.36 -7.35
N LEU A 26 -8.62 3.13 -7.97
CA LEU A 26 -9.09 2.89 -9.35
C LEU A 26 -7.96 2.94 -10.37
N LEU A 27 -7.02 3.88 -10.22
CA LEU A 27 -5.85 3.97 -11.08
C LEU A 27 -4.99 2.71 -10.95
N HIS A 28 -4.73 2.27 -9.71
CA HIS A 28 -3.99 1.04 -9.45
C HIS A 28 -4.69 -0.17 -10.06
N ILE A 29 -5.99 -0.35 -9.82
CA ILE A 29 -6.79 -1.44 -10.41
C ILE A 29 -6.65 -1.45 -11.94
N ALA A 30 -6.84 -0.30 -12.59
CA ALA A 30 -6.79 -0.20 -14.04
C ALA A 30 -5.43 -0.64 -14.61
N PHE A 31 -4.32 -0.14 -14.04
CA PHE A 31 -2.99 -0.55 -14.48
C PHE A 31 -2.71 -2.02 -14.18
N SER A 32 -3.13 -2.51 -13.00
CA SER A 32 -2.90 -3.89 -12.60
C SER A 32 -3.66 -4.89 -13.46
N LYS A 33 -4.95 -4.64 -13.74
CA LYS A 33 -5.78 -5.49 -14.61
C LYS A 33 -5.19 -5.55 -16.03
N VAL A 34 -4.81 -4.41 -16.61
CA VAL A 34 -4.17 -4.37 -17.94
C VAL A 34 -2.86 -5.18 -17.97
N LEU A 35 -2.02 -5.06 -16.94
CA LEU A 35 -0.76 -5.83 -16.89
C LEU A 35 -1.01 -7.34 -16.77
N VAL A 36 -1.99 -7.75 -15.96
CA VAL A 36 -2.37 -9.17 -15.82
C VAL A 36 -3.01 -9.71 -17.10
N GLU A 37 -3.86 -8.94 -17.76
CA GLU A 37 -4.48 -9.33 -19.03
C GLU A 37 -3.45 -9.52 -20.16
N GLU A 38 -2.48 -8.61 -20.27
CA GLU A 38 -1.49 -8.62 -21.36
C GLU A 38 -0.36 -9.64 -21.15
N PHE A 39 0.08 -9.85 -19.89
CA PHE A 39 1.25 -10.69 -19.58
C PHE A 39 0.88 -11.99 -18.85
N GLY A 40 -0.39 -12.18 -18.50
CA GLY A 40 -0.88 -13.33 -17.72
C GLY A 40 -0.69 -13.16 -16.21
N GLU A 41 -1.28 -14.08 -15.44
CA GLU A 41 -1.35 -14.00 -13.97
C GLU A 41 0.00 -13.85 -13.28
N GLU A 42 0.98 -14.70 -13.61
CA GLU A 42 2.26 -14.71 -12.89
C GLU A 42 3.11 -13.50 -13.25
N GLU A 43 3.39 -13.32 -14.55
CA GLU A 43 4.24 -12.23 -15.05
C GLU A 43 3.58 -10.86 -14.86
N GLY A 44 2.27 -10.75 -15.09
CA GLY A 44 1.53 -9.51 -14.88
C GLY A 44 1.56 -9.05 -13.42
N ARG A 45 1.31 -9.95 -12.45
CA ARG A 45 1.40 -9.61 -11.02
C ARG A 45 2.84 -9.25 -10.60
N ASP A 46 3.86 -9.89 -11.17
CA ASP A 46 5.26 -9.51 -10.96
C ASP A 46 5.56 -8.10 -11.50
N LEU A 47 5.02 -7.74 -12.66
CA LEU A 47 5.14 -6.40 -13.23
C LEU A 47 4.43 -5.34 -12.37
N VAL A 48 3.26 -5.66 -11.82
CA VAL A 48 2.58 -4.77 -10.85
C VAL A 48 3.43 -4.56 -9.60
N ALA A 49 3.94 -5.65 -9.01
CA ALA A 49 4.78 -5.55 -7.82
C ALA A 49 6.08 -4.76 -8.09
N LYS A 50 6.66 -4.91 -9.29
CA LYS A 50 7.80 -4.10 -9.74
C LYS A 50 7.45 -2.62 -9.87
N ALA A 51 6.26 -2.30 -10.40
CA ALA A 51 5.79 -0.92 -10.46
C ALA A 51 5.56 -0.32 -9.07
N ILE A 52 5.02 -1.10 -8.13
CA ILE A 52 4.83 -0.70 -6.73
C ILE A 52 6.18 -0.50 -6.01
N ASN A 53 7.18 -1.33 -6.30
CA ASN A 53 8.55 -1.12 -5.80
C ASN A 53 9.10 0.27 -6.22
N GLU A 54 9.06 0.56 -7.52
CA GLU A 54 9.45 1.89 -8.06
C GLU A 54 8.63 3.02 -7.44
N TYR A 55 7.34 2.81 -7.21
CA TYR A 55 6.47 3.79 -6.55
C TYR A 55 6.87 4.04 -5.09
N GLY A 56 7.13 2.98 -4.31
CA GLY A 56 7.58 3.05 -2.92
C GLY A 56 8.90 3.81 -2.78
N GLU A 57 9.86 3.56 -3.66
CA GLU A 57 11.14 4.29 -3.70
C GLU A 57 10.92 5.80 -3.96
N ARG A 58 10.00 6.15 -4.86
CA ARG A 58 9.64 7.56 -5.10
C ARG A 58 8.97 8.21 -3.90
N ILE A 59 8.15 7.48 -3.14
CA ILE A 59 7.59 7.98 -1.89
C ILE A 59 8.71 8.24 -0.87
N ALA A 60 9.59 7.27 -0.64
CA ALA A 60 10.72 7.40 0.29
C ALA A 60 11.58 8.65 -0.03
N HIS A 61 11.91 8.87 -1.30
CA HIS A 61 12.64 10.07 -1.73
C HIS A 61 11.90 11.39 -1.48
N ARG A 62 10.56 11.38 -1.45
CA ARG A 62 9.77 12.57 -1.08
C ARG A 62 9.78 12.79 0.44
N LEU A 63 9.64 11.72 1.22
CA LEU A 63 9.69 11.77 2.68
C LEU A 63 11.04 12.28 3.19
N GLN A 64 12.14 11.81 2.60
CA GLN A 64 13.50 12.29 2.91
C GLN A 64 13.69 13.79 2.62
N LYS A 65 12.84 14.39 1.77
CA LYS A 65 12.81 15.85 1.50
C LYS A 65 11.87 16.61 2.43
N GLY A 66 11.26 15.95 3.41
CA GLY A 66 10.30 16.54 4.34
C GLY A 66 8.92 16.80 3.74
N LEU A 67 8.59 16.17 2.60
CA LEU A 67 7.24 16.21 2.05
C LEU A 67 6.35 15.20 2.79
N PRO A 68 5.04 15.47 2.92
CA PRO A 68 4.14 14.60 3.68
C PRO A 68 3.95 13.23 3.00
N ASP A 69 3.75 12.21 3.82
CA ASP A 69 3.21 10.91 3.39
C ASP A 69 1.69 11.01 3.17
N LEU A 70 1.06 9.88 2.85
CA LEU A 70 -0.38 9.75 2.81
C LEU A 70 -1.02 10.18 4.13
N THR A 71 -2.03 11.02 4.05
CA THR A 71 -2.72 11.56 5.23
C THR A 71 -3.50 10.44 5.94
N PRO A 72 -3.49 10.39 7.28
CA PRO A 72 -4.35 9.47 8.02
C PRO A 72 -5.84 9.85 7.91
N LEU A 73 -6.15 11.12 7.60
CA LEU A 73 -7.53 11.59 7.46
C LEU A 73 -8.23 10.88 6.30
N GLY A 74 -9.24 10.07 6.61
CA GLY A 74 -10.02 9.36 5.59
C GLY A 74 -9.30 8.19 4.94
N LEU A 75 -8.09 7.84 5.35
CA LEU A 75 -7.41 6.62 4.91
C LEU A 75 -7.94 5.38 5.63
N TYR A 76 -8.05 5.48 6.94
CA TYR A 76 -8.59 4.45 7.82
C TYR A 76 -9.74 5.04 8.66
N ASP A 77 -10.68 4.19 9.07
CA ASP A 77 -11.72 4.58 10.02
C ASP A 77 -11.19 4.54 11.46
N GLU A 78 -10.25 3.63 11.73
CA GLU A 78 -9.63 3.43 13.04
C GLU A 78 -8.15 3.07 12.87
N THR A 79 -7.30 3.59 13.75
CA THR A 79 -5.87 3.26 13.83
C THR A 79 -5.45 3.14 15.28
N GLY A 80 -4.45 2.31 15.57
CA GLY A 80 -3.90 2.17 16.91
C GLY A 80 -2.73 1.21 16.96
N GLU A 81 -2.57 0.60 18.14
CA GLU A 81 -1.52 -0.36 18.43
C GLU A 81 -2.14 -1.56 19.15
N THR A 82 -1.71 -2.78 18.81
CA THR A 82 -2.15 -4.00 19.50
C THR A 82 -1.50 -4.10 20.88
N ASP A 83 -1.98 -5.03 21.72
CA ASP A 83 -1.38 -5.31 23.04
C ASP A 83 0.11 -5.73 22.94
N GLU A 84 0.55 -6.22 21.79
CA GLU A 84 1.94 -6.62 21.50
C GLU A 84 2.81 -5.47 20.97
N GLY A 85 2.26 -4.26 20.86
CA GLY A 85 2.98 -3.09 20.36
C GLY A 85 3.01 -2.95 18.83
N ARG A 86 2.16 -3.68 18.10
CA ARG A 86 2.14 -3.65 16.63
C ARG A 86 1.17 -2.59 16.10
N PRO A 87 1.51 -1.84 15.04
CA PRO A 87 0.58 -0.95 14.37
C PRO A 87 -0.65 -1.71 13.85
N PHE A 88 -1.82 -1.12 14.05
CA PHE A 88 -3.11 -1.63 13.59
C PHE A 88 -3.90 -0.53 12.88
N ALA A 89 -4.65 -0.91 11.85
CA ALA A 89 -5.62 -0.06 11.18
C ALA A 89 -6.85 -0.85 10.72
N ARG A 90 -8.01 -0.19 10.67
CA ARG A 90 -9.28 -0.75 10.18
C ARG A 90 -10.03 0.24 9.31
N GLY A 91 -10.80 -0.26 8.35
CA GLY A 91 -11.66 0.53 7.47
C GLY A 91 -10.88 1.20 6.35
N CYS A 92 -9.84 0.53 5.84
CA CYS A 92 -8.99 1.03 4.75
C CYS A 92 -9.83 1.45 3.53
N THR A 93 -9.75 2.73 3.16
CA THR A 93 -10.48 3.28 2.00
C THR A 93 -10.09 2.61 0.69
N LEU A 94 -8.81 2.21 0.52
CA LEU A 94 -8.39 1.52 -0.69
C LEU A 94 -8.96 0.10 -0.77
N ALA A 95 -8.95 -0.64 0.35
CA ALA A 95 -9.49 -2.00 0.41
C ALA A 95 -10.99 -2.02 0.07
N LYS A 96 -11.77 -1.05 0.59
CA LYS A 96 -13.19 -0.88 0.26
C LYS A 96 -13.40 -0.70 -1.24
N VAL A 97 -12.58 0.13 -1.89
CA VAL A 97 -12.67 0.35 -3.34
C VAL A 97 -12.29 -0.90 -4.13
N PHE A 98 -11.29 -1.67 -3.68
CA PHE A 98 -10.93 -2.93 -4.32
C PHE A 98 -12.07 -3.97 -4.23
N GLU A 99 -12.79 -4.00 -3.12
CA GLU A 99 -13.99 -4.83 -2.94
C GLU A 99 -15.15 -4.35 -3.83
N GLU A 100 -15.46 -3.05 -3.81
CA GLU A 100 -16.53 -2.44 -4.62
C GLU A 100 -16.34 -2.68 -6.13
N GLU A 101 -15.10 -2.71 -6.60
CA GLU A 101 -14.73 -2.89 -8.01
C GLU A 101 -14.46 -4.36 -8.41
N ASP A 102 -14.73 -5.32 -7.50
CA ASP A 102 -14.45 -6.75 -7.70
C ASP A 102 -13.03 -6.96 -8.24
N ALA A 103 -12.06 -6.40 -7.52
CA ALA A 103 -10.66 -6.29 -7.94
C ALA A 103 -9.69 -6.64 -6.81
N ILE A 104 -10.14 -7.38 -5.79
CA ILE A 104 -9.31 -7.81 -4.67
C ILE A 104 -8.15 -8.69 -5.12
N ASP A 105 -8.32 -9.48 -6.18
CA ASP A 105 -7.33 -10.37 -6.81
C ASP A 105 -6.06 -9.65 -7.29
N VAL A 106 -6.14 -8.36 -7.58
CA VAL A 106 -5.00 -7.53 -8.01
C VAL A 106 -4.79 -6.27 -7.17
N GLY A 107 -5.84 -5.74 -6.53
CA GLY A 107 -5.81 -4.50 -5.77
C GLY A 107 -4.90 -4.57 -4.54
N TYR A 108 -4.86 -5.72 -3.88
CA TYR A 108 -4.00 -5.95 -2.72
C TYR A 108 -2.51 -5.77 -3.01
N LEU A 109 -2.09 -5.87 -4.29
CA LEU A 109 -0.71 -5.67 -4.69
C LEU A 109 -0.23 -4.24 -4.39
N TYR A 110 -1.14 -3.27 -4.25
CA TYR A 110 -0.82 -1.92 -3.78
C TYR A 110 -0.12 -1.94 -2.42
N CYS A 111 -0.51 -2.84 -1.51
CA CYS A 111 0.01 -2.90 -0.13
C CYS A 111 1.51 -3.20 -0.05
N TYR A 112 2.13 -3.74 -1.11
CA TYR A 112 3.59 -3.86 -1.20
C TYR A 112 4.32 -2.50 -1.13
N VAL A 113 3.60 -1.38 -1.27
CA VAL A 113 4.17 -0.04 -1.12
C VAL A 113 4.81 0.17 0.25
N ASP A 114 4.29 -0.44 1.31
CA ASP A 114 4.83 -0.23 2.66
C ASP A 114 6.20 -0.90 2.83
N ALA A 115 6.34 -2.14 2.36
CA ALA A 115 7.63 -2.82 2.31
C ALA A 115 8.63 -2.06 1.42
N ALA A 116 8.20 -1.66 0.22
CA ALA A 116 9.07 -0.94 -0.73
C ALA A 116 9.53 0.42 -0.21
N LYS A 117 8.61 1.20 0.37
CA LYS A 117 8.90 2.50 1.00
C LYS A 117 9.86 2.33 2.16
N MET A 118 9.64 1.34 3.02
CA MET A 118 10.50 1.09 4.18
C MET A 118 11.91 0.70 3.75
N MET A 119 12.04 -0.27 2.84
CA MET A 119 13.35 -0.73 2.34
C MET A 119 14.12 0.36 1.56
N ALA A 120 13.42 1.31 0.93
CA ALA A 120 14.07 2.47 0.33
C ALA A 120 14.62 3.47 1.37
N MET A 121 14.02 3.56 2.55
CA MET A 121 14.49 4.44 3.63
C MET A 121 15.55 3.76 4.50
N ASP A 122 15.37 2.47 4.78
CA ASP A 122 16.25 1.62 5.57
C ASP A 122 16.33 0.24 4.91
N PRO A 123 17.39 -0.05 4.15
CA PRO A 123 17.54 -1.32 3.45
C PRO A 123 17.60 -2.55 4.35
N ASP A 124 17.84 -2.39 5.66
CA ASP A 124 17.94 -3.49 6.62
C ASP A 124 16.59 -3.84 7.27
N ALA A 125 15.53 -3.07 6.99
CA ALA A 125 14.20 -3.24 7.57
C ALA A 125 13.09 -3.21 6.50
N LYS A 126 12.02 -3.97 6.75
CA LYS A 126 10.79 -3.96 5.95
C LYS A 126 9.57 -3.98 6.84
N MET A 127 8.52 -3.31 6.40
CA MET A 127 7.20 -3.43 6.98
C MET A 127 6.44 -4.54 6.26
N ILE A 128 5.90 -5.49 7.01
CA ILE A 128 5.07 -6.58 6.48
C ILE A 128 3.70 -6.59 7.14
N TYR A 129 2.72 -7.14 6.44
CA TYR A 129 1.40 -7.40 6.97
C TYR A 129 1.35 -8.77 7.66
N THR A 130 0.71 -8.82 8.83
CA THR A 130 0.32 -10.06 9.52
C THR A 130 -1.17 -10.34 9.31
N SER A 131 -1.97 -9.29 9.13
CA SER A 131 -3.33 -9.31 8.59
C SER A 131 -3.51 -8.12 7.65
N CYS A 132 -4.34 -8.23 6.61
CA CYS A 132 -4.56 -7.20 5.59
C CYS A 132 -6.02 -7.18 5.12
N GLU A 133 -6.71 -6.03 5.27
CA GLU A 133 -8.09 -5.85 4.79
C GLU A 133 -8.21 -6.04 3.27
N ALA A 134 -7.23 -5.57 2.50
CA ALA A 134 -7.22 -5.76 1.05
C ALA A 134 -7.03 -7.24 0.65
N CYS A 135 -6.68 -8.11 1.59
CA CYS A 135 -6.62 -9.56 1.41
C CYS A 135 -7.77 -10.31 2.13
N GLY A 136 -8.85 -9.61 2.47
CA GLY A 136 -10.06 -10.18 3.06
C GLY A 136 -10.07 -10.34 4.59
N ASP A 137 -9.05 -9.83 5.31
CA ASP A 137 -9.06 -9.84 6.78
C ASP A 137 -9.91 -8.68 7.35
N GLU A 138 -10.29 -8.74 8.63
CA GLU A 138 -11.10 -7.69 9.27
C GLU A 138 -10.35 -6.37 9.54
N SER A 139 -9.02 -6.40 9.52
CA SER A 139 -8.16 -5.26 9.81
C SER A 139 -6.74 -5.48 9.27
N CYS A 140 -5.99 -4.40 9.11
CA CYS A 140 -4.56 -4.44 8.85
C CYS A 140 -3.77 -4.45 10.16
N THR A 141 -2.85 -5.39 10.32
CA THR A 141 -1.87 -5.41 11.41
C THR A 141 -0.49 -5.58 10.80
N MET A 142 0.45 -4.73 11.17
CA MET A 142 1.78 -4.68 10.55
C MET A 142 2.90 -5.01 11.54
N ASP A 143 4.02 -5.50 11.02
CA ASP A 143 5.24 -5.72 11.80
C ASP A 143 6.45 -5.14 11.03
N ILE A 144 7.48 -4.72 11.76
CA ILE A 144 8.75 -4.28 11.18
C ILE A 144 9.78 -5.37 11.45
N VAL A 145 10.27 -5.99 10.39
CA VAL A 145 11.20 -7.12 10.48
C VAL A 145 12.46 -6.85 9.67
N PRO A 146 13.58 -7.52 10.00
CA PRO A 146 14.79 -7.43 9.18
C PRO A 146 14.57 -7.95 7.77
N THR A 147 15.25 -7.35 6.80
CA THR A 147 15.35 -7.88 5.43
C THR A 147 16.43 -8.95 5.33
N THR A 148 16.29 -9.85 4.36
CA THR A 148 17.36 -10.77 3.97
C THR A 148 18.20 -10.20 2.82
N GLU A 149 19.43 -10.69 2.65
CA GLU A 149 20.30 -10.30 1.51
C GLU A 149 19.61 -10.50 0.15
N LYS A 150 18.86 -11.60 0.00
CA LYS A 150 18.11 -11.89 -1.23
C LYS A 150 17.01 -10.85 -1.49
N GLU A 151 16.34 -10.38 -0.45
CA GLU A 151 15.31 -9.34 -0.59
C GLU A 151 15.93 -8.00 -0.93
N GLN A 152 17.06 -7.64 -0.32
CA GLN A 152 17.81 -6.44 -0.66
C GLN A 152 18.27 -6.47 -2.12
N GLU A 153 18.78 -7.60 -2.61
CA GLU A 153 19.17 -7.78 -4.01
C GLU A 153 17.95 -7.70 -4.95
N SER A 154 16.83 -8.34 -4.59
CA SER A 154 15.59 -8.30 -5.37
C SER A 154 15.02 -6.88 -5.44
N PHE A 155 15.10 -6.12 -4.34
CA PHE A 155 14.71 -4.72 -4.29
C PHE A 155 15.56 -3.87 -5.24
N ALA A 156 16.89 -3.94 -5.08
CA ALA A 156 17.84 -3.12 -5.83
C ALA A 156 17.86 -3.44 -7.32
N SER A 157 17.76 -4.71 -7.69
CA SER A 157 17.78 -5.15 -9.08
C SER A 157 16.43 -4.97 -9.78
N ARG A 158 15.34 -4.86 -9.02
CA ARG A 158 13.95 -4.84 -9.53
C ARG A 158 13.65 -6.06 -10.41
N ILE A 159 14.27 -7.18 -10.07
CA ILE A 159 14.21 -8.47 -10.77
C ILE A 159 13.91 -9.55 -9.72
N GLY A 160 13.20 -10.61 -10.13
CA GLY A 160 12.87 -11.75 -9.28
C GLY A 160 11.51 -11.62 -8.60
N SER A 161 11.20 -12.57 -7.72
CA SER A 161 9.93 -12.64 -6.99
C SER A 161 9.89 -11.62 -5.85
N TRP A 162 9.91 -10.33 -6.19
CA TRP A 162 9.81 -9.23 -5.22
C TRP A 162 8.58 -9.39 -4.31
N ARG A 163 7.49 -9.97 -4.85
CA ARG A 163 6.27 -10.27 -4.10
C ARG A 163 6.52 -11.12 -2.85
N SER A 164 7.56 -11.95 -2.77
CA SER A 164 7.81 -12.74 -1.56
C SER A 164 8.30 -11.93 -0.36
N VAL A 165 8.56 -10.63 -0.51
CA VAL A 165 9.03 -9.76 0.58
C VAL A 165 8.02 -9.65 1.72
N ASP A 166 6.73 -9.74 1.38
CA ASP A 166 5.63 -9.81 2.32
C ASP A 166 4.91 -11.16 2.17
N PRO A 167 5.06 -12.09 3.14
CA PRO A 167 4.45 -13.41 3.06
C PRO A 167 2.92 -13.37 3.02
N ARG A 168 2.28 -12.49 3.82
CA ARG A 168 0.81 -12.44 3.91
C ARG A 168 0.20 -12.01 2.57
N LEU A 169 0.84 -11.05 1.91
CA LEU A 169 0.43 -10.62 0.57
C LEU A 169 0.76 -11.71 -0.48
N PHE A 170 1.94 -12.34 -0.40
CA PHE A 170 2.36 -13.33 -1.38
C PHE A 170 1.49 -14.59 -1.41
N GLU A 171 1.07 -15.07 -0.24
CA GLU A 171 0.26 -16.28 -0.09
C GLU A 171 -1.22 -16.04 -0.42
N PHE A 172 -1.65 -14.78 -0.48
CA PHE A 172 -3.03 -14.45 -0.83
C PHE A 172 -3.34 -14.85 -2.27
N LYS A 173 -4.37 -15.68 -2.42
CA LYS A 173 -4.96 -16.08 -3.69
C LYS A 173 -6.39 -15.55 -3.71
N GLY A 174 -6.52 -14.26 -3.98
CA GLY A 174 -7.79 -13.65 -4.37
C GLY A 174 -8.28 -14.23 -5.69
#